data_AF-A0A0D3GN96-F1
#
_entry.id   AF-A0A0D3GN96-F1
#
_cell.length_a   1.000
_cell.length_b   1.000
_cell.length_c   1.000
_cell.angle_alpha   90.00
_cell.angle_beta   90.00
_cell.angle_gamma   90.00
#
_symmetry.space_group_name_H-M   'P 1'
#
loop_
_entity.id
_entity.type
_entity.pdbx_description
1 polymer ?
#
loop_
_entity_poly.entity_id
_entity_poly.type
_entity_poly.pdbx_seq_one_letter_code
_entity_poly.pdbx_strand_id
1 'polypeptide(L)'
;MHATALPTLLEWWRNQTGNAEKIQKKGLCSAFLTVHWEIWMERNNRIFLSTESTPPAIAGKIVDELQLWGMAGAKGVQNVISRE
;
A
#
# COMPACT_ATOMS: atom_id res chain seq x y z
N MET A 1 0.72 -33.55 -7.41
CA MET A 1 0.47 -32.10 -7.30
C MET A 1 1.31 -31.56 -6.16
N HIS A 2 2.44 -30.91 -6.44
CA HIS A 2 3.15 -30.15 -5.42
C HIS A 2 2.42 -28.82 -5.23
N ALA A 3 1.87 -28.58 -4.03
CA ALA A 3 1.39 -27.26 -3.68
C ALA A 3 2.62 -26.32 -3.62
N THR A 4 2.75 -25.42 -4.59
CA THR A 4 3.73 -24.34 -4.51
C THR A 4 3.33 -23.44 -3.35
N ALA A 5 4.15 -23.40 -2.31
CA ALA A 5 3.98 -22.46 -1.20
C ALA A 5 3.91 -21.03 -1.75
N LEU A 6 2.98 -20.23 -1.25
CA LEU A 6 2.92 -18.81 -1.61
C LEU A 6 4.21 -18.13 -1.14
N PRO A 7 4.76 -17.19 -1.94
CA PRO A 7 5.91 -16.43 -1.52
C PRO A 7 5.58 -15.69 -0.23
N THR A 8 6.55 -15.62 0.68
CA THR A 8 6.45 -14.74 1.85
C THR A 8 6.24 -13.30 1.39
N LEU A 9 5.67 -12.46 2.25
CA LEU A 9 5.51 -11.03 1.95
C LEU A 9 6.85 -10.37 1.54
N LEU A 10 7.95 -10.80 2.16
CA LEU A 10 9.28 -10.31 1.85
C LEU A 10 9.78 -10.76 0.47
N GLU A 11 9.54 -12.01 0.08
CA GLU A 11 9.88 -12.53 -1.24
C GLU A 11 9.03 -11.89 -2.33
N TRP A 12 7.73 -11.75 -2.09
CA TRP A 12 6.82 -11.01 -2.97
C TRP A 12 7.31 -9.57 -3.14
N TRP A 13 7.63 -8.86 -2.06
CA TRP A 13 8.12 -7.48 -2.10
C TRP A 13 9.44 -7.35 -2.87
N ARG A 14 10.38 -8.27 -2.65
CA ARG A 14 11.65 -8.31 -3.40
C ARG A 14 11.41 -8.53 -4.89
N ASN A 15 10.48 -9.41 -5.25
CA ASN A 15 10.13 -9.63 -6.66
C ASN A 15 9.53 -8.37 -7.30
N GLN A 16 8.61 -7.69 -6.60
CA GLN A 16 7.98 -6.48 -7.13
C GLN A 16 8.94 -5.30 -7.26
N THR A 17 9.89 -5.18 -6.33
CA THR A 17 10.84 -4.06 -6.32
C THR A 17 12.13 -4.35 -7.07
N GLY A 18 12.56 -5.60 -7.26
CA GLY A 18 13.83 -5.96 -7.89
C GLY A 18 14.03 -5.33 -9.27
N ASN A 19 13.00 -5.36 -10.10
CA ASN A 19 13.02 -4.89 -11.48
C ASN A 19 12.50 -3.46 -11.67
N ALA A 20 12.04 -2.79 -10.61
CA ALA A 20 11.45 -1.46 -10.73
C ALA A 20 12.52 -0.36 -10.89
N GLU A 21 12.20 0.65 -11.70
CA GLU A 21 13.03 1.86 -11.80
C GLU A 21 13.05 2.62 -10.47
N LYS A 22 14.07 3.47 -10.26
CA LYS A 22 14.25 4.22 -8.99
C LYS A 22 13.01 5.01 -8.57
N ILE A 23 12.30 5.63 -9.53
CA ILE A 23 11.09 6.41 -9.27
C ILE A 23 9.89 5.52 -8.91
N GLN A 24 9.77 4.36 -9.54
CA GLN A 24 8.75 3.36 -9.25
C GLN A 24 8.98 2.72 -7.88
N LYS A 25 10.23 2.39 -7.54
CA LYS A 25 10.62 1.91 -6.20
C LYS A 25 10.18 2.88 -5.10
N LYS A 26 10.43 4.18 -5.30
CA LYS A 26 9.98 5.21 -4.35
C LYS A 26 8.45 5.25 -4.22
N GLY A 27 7.73 5.21 -5.35
CA GLY A 27 6.27 5.13 -5.34
C GLY A 27 5.73 3.91 -4.60
N LEU A 28 6.31 2.73 -4.84
CA LEU A 28 5.94 1.50 -4.17
C LEU A 28 6.21 1.56 -2.67
N CYS A 29 7.36 2.11 -2.25
CA CYS A 29 7.66 2.31 -0.82
C CYS A 29 6.66 3.25 -0.16
N SER A 30 6.30 4.36 -0.83
CA SER A 30 5.28 5.29 -0.33
C SER A 30 3.92 4.60 -0.18
N ALA A 31 3.47 3.85 -1.20
CA ALA A 31 2.22 3.09 -1.13
C ALA A 31 2.23 2.06 0.02
N PHE A 32 3.33 1.32 0.18
CA PHE A 32 3.47 0.34 1.26
C PHE A 32 3.43 0.98 2.65
N LEU A 33 4.07 2.14 2.81
CA LEU A 33 4.03 2.92 4.05
C LEU A 33 2.62 3.42 4.34
N THR A 34 1.89 3.92 3.35
CA THR A 34 0.50 4.34 3.51
C THR A 34 -0.40 3.19 3.95
N VAL A 35 -0.25 2.01 3.35
CA VAL A 35 -0.99 0.81 3.78
C VAL A 35 -0.70 0.49 5.25
N HIS A 36 0.57 0.49 5.65
CA HIS A 36 0.95 0.21 7.05
C HIS A 36 0.41 1.26 8.02
N TRP A 37 0.46 2.53 7.61
CA TRP A 37 -0.05 3.66 8.38
C TRP A 37 -1.56 3.53 8.62
N GLU A 38 -2.35 3.29 7.58
CA GLU A 38 -3.81 3.17 7.70
C GLU A 38 -4.24 1.95 8.52
N ILE A 39 -3.52 0.82 8.40
CA ILE A 39 -3.76 -0.36 9.27
C ILE A 39 -3.44 -0.04 10.73
N TRP A 40 -2.34 0.67 10.99
CA TRP A 40 -1.97 1.08 12.34
C TRP A 40 -3.00 2.05 12.94
N MET A 41 -3.45 3.03 12.16
CA MET A 41 -4.51 3.97 12.55
C MET A 41 -5.82 3.25 12.86
N GLU A 42 -6.25 2.30 12.02
CA GLU A 42 -7.44 1.50 12.28
C GLU A 42 -7.32 0.70 13.59
N ARG A 43 -6.18 0.05 13.82
CA ARG A 43 -5.94 -0.67 15.09
C ARG A 43 -6.05 0.26 16.29
N ASN A 44 -5.51 1.46 16.21
CA ASN A 44 -5.60 2.44 17.29
C ASN A 44 -7.04 2.91 17.50
N ASN A 45 -7.78 3.19 16.43
CA ASN A 45 -9.17 3.61 16.52
C ASN A 45 -10.04 2.54 17.20
N ARG A 46 -9.81 1.25 16.89
CA ARG A 46 -10.52 0.14 17.55
C ARG A 46 -10.24 0.09 19.05
N ILE A 47 -9.00 0.30 19.46
CA ILE A 47 -8.58 0.22 20.87
C ILE A 47 -9.04 1.45 21.66
N PHE A 48 -8.84 2.65 21.13
CA PHE A 48 -9.01 3.88 21.89
C PHE A 48 -10.38 4.55 21.68
N LEU A 49 -11.02 4.32 20.54
CA LEU A 49 -12.31 4.93 20.19
C LEU A 49 -13.44 3.90 20.10
N SER A 50 -13.14 2.60 20.19
CA SER A 50 -14.11 1.50 20.01
C SER A 50 -14.86 1.57 18.68
N THR A 51 -14.24 2.16 17.66
CA THR A 51 -14.79 2.25 16.30
C THR A 51 -14.10 1.24 15.39
N GLU A 52 -14.86 0.67 14.44
CA GLU A 52 -14.34 -0.28 13.46
C GLU A 52 -14.75 0.15 12.04
N SER A 53 -13.77 0.16 11.13
CA SER A 53 -13.96 0.31 9.70
C SER A 53 -13.93 -1.05 9.00
N THR A 54 -14.66 -1.19 7.90
CA THR A 54 -14.57 -2.38 7.05
C THR A 54 -13.28 -2.36 6.22
N PRO A 55 -12.73 -3.52 5.81
CA PRO A 55 -11.55 -3.56 4.95
C PRO A 55 -11.67 -2.73 3.66
N PRO A 56 -12.81 -2.71 2.94
CA PRO A 56 -13.00 -1.82 1.80
C PRO A 56 -12.93 -0.33 2.15
N ALA A 57 -13.41 0.07 3.34
CA ALA A 57 -13.33 1.46 3.76
C ALA A 57 -11.87 1.90 4.02
N ILE A 58 -11.05 1.02 4.61
CA ILE A 58 -9.62 1.29 4.81
C ILE A 58 -8.89 1.31 3.46
N ALA A 59 -9.20 0.37 2.57
CA ALA A 59 -8.65 0.37 1.21
C ALA A 59 -8.99 1.66 0.45
N GLY A 60 -10.23 2.15 0.59
CA GLY A 60 -10.65 3.45 0.04
C GLY A 60 -9.78 4.60 0.53
N LYS A 61 -9.56 4.72 1.85
CA LYS A 61 -8.69 5.75 2.43
C LYS A 61 -7.26 5.71 1.87
N ILE A 62 -6.70 4.51 1.74
CA ILE A 62 -5.36 4.31 1.16
C ILE A 62 -5.33 4.82 -0.28
N VAL A 63 -6.30 4.44 -1.12
CA VAL A 63 -6.37 4.87 -2.52
C VAL A 63 -6.54 6.38 -2.62
N ASP A 64 -7.45 6.97 -1.85
CA ASP A 64 -7.72 8.41 -1.84
C ASP A 64 -6.46 9.22 -1.45
N GLU A 65 -5.72 8.78 -0.42
CA GLU A 65 -4.48 9.43 0.01
C GLU A 65 -3.39 9.34 -1.07
N LEU A 66 -3.21 8.17 -1.67
CA LEU A 66 -2.24 7.99 -2.74
C LEU A 66 -2.60 8.84 -3.97
N GLN A 67 -3.89 8.93 -4.32
CA GLN A 67 -4.37 9.79 -5.41
C GLN A 67 -4.07 11.27 -5.14
N LEU A 68 -4.33 11.71 -3.90
CA LEU A 68 -4.03 13.08 -3.47
C LEU A 68 -2.54 13.40 -3.62
N TRP A 69 -1.65 12.48 -3.24
CA TRP A 69 -0.20 12.66 -3.44
C TRP A 69 0.18 12.70 -4.92
N GLY A 70 -0.45 11.85 -5.74
CA GLY A 70 -0.31 11.89 -7.20
C GLY A 70 -0.68 13.26 -7.78
N MET A 71 -1.82 13.82 -7.38
CA MET A 71 -2.27 15.16 -7.76
C MET A 71 -1.32 16.26 -7.28
N ALA A 72 -0.70 16.09 -6.11
CA ALA A 72 0.32 16.99 -5.58
C ALA A 72 1.70 16.87 -6.28
N GLY A 73 1.81 16.02 -7.32
CA GLY A 73 3.02 15.87 -8.12
C GLY A 73 3.96 14.74 -7.68
N ALA A 74 3.52 13.84 -6.80
CA ALA A 74 4.27 12.64 -6.45
C ALA A 74 4.24 11.61 -7.59
N LYS A 75 4.97 11.87 -8.68
CA LYS A 75 4.99 11.08 -9.92
C LYS A 75 5.25 9.59 -9.70
N GLY A 76 6.08 9.24 -8.72
CA GLY A 76 6.32 7.83 -8.37
C GLY A 76 5.06 7.11 -7.89
N VAL A 77 4.26 7.77 -7.05
CA VAL A 77 2.98 7.24 -6.54
C VAL A 77 1.92 7.23 -7.64
N GLN A 78 1.85 8.30 -8.44
CA GLN A 78 0.96 8.35 -9.60
C GLN A 78 1.18 7.17 -10.56
N ASN A 79 2.44 6.82 -10.84
CA ASN A 79 2.79 5.67 -11.69
C ASN A 79 2.39 4.32 -11.08
N VAL A 80 2.28 4.23 -9.75
CA VAL A 80 1.85 3.02 -9.05
C VAL A 80 0.32 2.88 -9.11
N ILE A 81 -0.42 3.97 -8.92
CA ILE A 81 -1.89 3.94 -8.95
C ILE A 81 -2.42 3.78 -10.38
N SER A 82 -1.76 4.40 -11.37
CA SER A 82 -2.20 4.33 -12.78
C SER A 82 -1.90 2.98 -13.45
N ARG A 83 -1.38 2.01 -12.69
CA ARG A 83 -1.07 0.66 -13.18
C ARG A 83 -2.23 -0.34 -13.03
N GLU A 84 -3.35 0.11 -12.46
CA GLU A 84 -4.65 -0.58 -12.46
C GLU A 84 -5.60 0.06 -13.48
#